data_AF-A0A662DD82-F1
#
_entry.id   AF-A0A662DD82-F1
#
_cell.length_a   1.000
_cell.length_b   1.000
_cell.length_c   1.000
_cell.angle_alpha   90.00
_cell.angle_beta   90.00
_cell.angle_gamma   90.00
#
_symmetry.space_group_name_H-M   'P 1'
#
loop_
_entity.id
_entity.type
_entity.pdbx_description
1 polymer ?
#
loop_
_entity_poly.entity_id
_entity_poly.type
_entity_poly.pdbx_seq_one_letter_code
_entity_poly.pdbx_strand_id
1 'polypeptide(L)' 'MSFSAQALAAEWLIDNQALLESKVYVLPTELDNEVARLRLEAMSGSLEKLTPTQEQYLASWEHGT' A
#
# COMPACT_ATOMS: atom_id res chain seq x y z
N MET A 1 4.44 13.96 -1.23
CA MET A 1 3.44 12.89 -1.33
C MET A 1 2.93 12.79 -2.77
N SER A 2 2.48 13.89 -3.37
CA SER A 2 1.69 13.83 -4.61
C SER A 2 2.40 13.29 -5.87
N PHE A 3 3.66 13.61 -6.13
CA PHE A 3 4.29 13.25 -7.42
C PHE A 3 4.70 11.79 -7.54
N SER A 4 5.18 11.16 -6.47
CA SER A 4 5.50 9.73 -6.48
C SER A 4 4.26 8.86 -6.61
N ALA A 5 3.15 9.24 -5.96
CA ALA A 5 1.85 8.60 -6.15
C ALA A 5 1.36 8.74 -7.61
N GLN A 6 1.51 9.91 -8.22
CA GLN A 6 1.11 10.14 -9.61
C GLN A 6 1.96 9.36 -10.62
N ALA A 7 3.27 9.20 -10.37
CA ALA A 7 4.15 8.41 -11.21
C ALA A 7 3.75 6.92 -11.20
N LEU A 8 3.54 6.35 -10.00
CA LEU A 8 3.09 4.96 -9.87
C LEU A 8 1.67 4.75 -10.40
N ALA A 9 0.79 5.75 -10.25
CA ALA A 9 -0.53 5.73 -10.87
C ALA A 9 -0.44 5.68 -12.39
N ALA A 10 0.46 6.44 -13.00
CA ALA A 10 0.66 6.45 -14.45
C ALA A 10 1.19 5.10 -14.96
N GLU A 11 2.14 4.49 -14.25
CA GLU A 11 2.62 3.13 -14.53
C GLU A 11 1.49 2.11 -14.46
N TRP A 12 0.72 2.12 -13.36
CA TRP A 12 -0.42 1.21 -13.16
C TRP A 12 -1.46 1.34 -14.27
N LEU A 13 -1.75 2.56 -14.75
CA LEU A 13 -2.67 2.80 -15.85
C LEU A 13 -2.18 2.16 -17.16
N ILE A 14 -0.88 2.28 -17.47
CA ILE A 14 -0.28 1.70 -18.67
C ILE A 14 -0.34 0.17 -18.62
N ASP A 15 0.03 -0.41 -17.47
CA ASP A 15 0.06 -1.86 -17.29
C ASP A 15 -1.34 -2.50 -17.34
N ASN A 16 -2.37 -1.76 -16.91
CA ASN A 16 -3.74 -2.26 -16.83
C ASN A 16 -4.64 -1.76 -17.96
N GLN A 17 -4.13 -0.98 -18.92
CA GLN A 17 -4.93 -0.25 -19.93
C GLN A 17 -5.96 -1.11 -20.67
N ALA A 18 -5.67 -2.39 -20.91
CA ALA A 18 -6.56 -3.30 -21.64
C ALA A 18 -7.81 -3.71 -20.83
N LEU A 19 -7.78 -3.55 -19.51
CA LEU A 19 -8.84 -3.90 -18.57
C LEU A 19 -9.61 -2.66 -18.09
N LEU A 20 -9.18 -1.46 -18.47
CA LEU A 20 -9.75 -0.21 -17.99
C LEU A 20 -10.81 0.33 -18.97
N GLU A 21 -11.99 0.58 -18.42
CA GLU A 21 -13.06 1.39 -19.01
C GLU A 21 -12.88 2.88 -18.71
N SER A 22 -13.59 3.74 -19.44
CA SER A 22 -13.63 5.19 -19.20
C SER A 22 -14.42 5.54 -17.93
N LYS A 23 -13.78 5.40 -16.78
CA LYS A 23 -14.30 5.81 -15.46
C LYS A 23 -13.18 6.25 -14.53
N VAL A 24 -13.56 6.81 -13.38
CA VAL A 24 -12.61 7.16 -12.32
C VAL A 24 -12.32 5.92 -11.49
N TYR A 25 -11.04 5.60 -11.33
CA TYR A 25 -10.57 4.49 -10.51
C TYR A 25 -9.93 5.01 -9.22
N VAL A 26 -10.17 4.27 -8.15
CA VAL A 26 -9.35 4.37 -6.94
C VAL A 26 -8.19 3.39 -7.13
N LEU A 27 -6.97 3.83 -6.83
CA LEU A 27 -5.79 2.97 -6.92
C LEU A 27 -5.90 1.82 -5.90
N PRO A 28 -5.37 0.63 -6.21
CA PRO A 28 -5.30 -0.46 -5.24
C PRO A 28 -4.52 -0.04 -3.99
N THR A 29 -4.96 -0.52 -2.83
CA THR A 29 -4.33 -0.23 -1.53
C THR A 29 -2.85 -0.63 -1.51
N GLU A 30 -2.49 -1.68 -2.23
CA GLU A 30 -1.11 -2.17 -2.36
C GLU A 30 -0.20 -1.10 -2.98
N LEU A 31 -0.71 -0.34 -3.96
CA LEU A 31 0.04 0.72 -4.63
C LEU A 31 0.25 1.91 -3.69
N ASP A 32 -0.75 2.24 -2.87
CA ASP A 32 -0.66 3.31 -1.86
C ASP A 32 0.33 2.93 -0.74
N ASN A 33 0.31 1.67 -0.30
CA ASN A 33 1.29 1.12 0.63
C ASN A 33 2.71 1.20 0.07
N GLU A 34 2.90 0.95 -1.22
CA GLU A 34 4.20 1.05 -1.86
C GLU A 34 4.72 2.50 -1.93
N VAL A 35 3.83 3.47 -2.22
CA VAL A 35 4.15 4.90 -2.13
C VAL A 35 4.61 5.26 -0.71
N ALA A 36 3.89 4.78 0.31
CA ALA A 36 4.23 5.01 1.71
C ALA A 36 5.58 4.40 2.08
N ARG A 37 5.84 3.15 1.64
CA ARG A 37 7.10 2.43 1.86
C ARG A 37 8.29 3.16 1.24
N LEU A 38 8.21 3.52 -0.04
CA LEU A 38 9.27 4.24 -0.75
C LEU A 38 9.59 5.59 -0.10
N ARG A 39 8.58 6.28 0.42
CA ARG A 39 8.80 7.55 1.11
C ARG A 39 9.46 7.38 2.47
N LEU A 40 9.05 6.37 3.23
CA LEU A 40 9.66 6.06 4.52
C LEU A 40 11.16 5.75 4.34
N GLU A 41 11.48 4.95 3.32
CA GLU A 41 12.86 4.61 2.94
C GLU A 41 13.68 5.86 2.56
N ALA A 42 13.10 6.75 1.74
CA ALA A 42 13.74 8.03 1.38
C ALA A 42 13.99 8.94 2.60
N MET A 43 13.20 8.78 3.67
CA MET A 43 13.36 9.48 4.95
C MET A 43 14.27 8.72 5.94
N SER A 44 14.93 7.64 5.50
CA SER A 44 15.75 6.75 6.34
C SER A 44 14.97 6.08 7.48
N GLY A 45 13.64 5.95 7.35
CA GLY A 45 12.79 5.20 8.26
C GLY A 45 12.60 3.75 7.80
N SER A 46 12.22 2.87 8.73
CA SER A 46 11.93 1.46 8.47
C SER A 46 10.64 1.02 9.15
N LEU A 47 9.90 0.10 8.53
CA LEU A 47 8.79 -0.61 9.17
C LEU A 47 9.31 -1.89 9.81
N GLU A 48 8.92 -2.13 11.05
CA GLU A 48 9.11 -3.42 11.70
C GLU A 48 8.07 -4.41 11.19
N LYS A 49 8.46 -5.68 11.06
CA LYS A 49 7.53 -6.75 10.76
C LYS A 49 6.99 -7.31 12.07
N LEU A 50 5.67 -7.54 12.11
CA LEU A 50 5.06 -8.22 13.23
C LEU A 50 5.65 -9.63 13.37
N THR A 51 5.88 -10.02 14.62
CA THR A 51 6.20 -11.41 14.95
C THR A 51 4.95 -12.27 14.80
N PRO A 52 5.09 -13.59 14.54
CA PRO A 52 3.94 -14.49 14.44
C PRO A 52 3.00 -14.41 15.65
N THR A 53 3.55 -14.24 16.85
CA THR A 53 2.77 -14.08 18.08
C THR A 53 1.97 -12.77 18.10
N GLN A 54 2.53 -11.67 17.61
CA GLN A 54 1.81 -10.39 17.52
C GLN A 54 0.69 -10.45 16.47
N GLU A 55 0.92 -11.10 15.33
CA GLU A 55 -0.12 -11.33 14.32
C GLU A 55 -1.26 -12.18 14.89
N GLN A 56 -0.92 -13.28 15.57
CA GLN A 56 -1.91 -14.15 16.21
C GLN A 56 -2.70 -13.42 17.30
N TYR A 57 -2.03 -12.58 18.10
CA TYR A 57 -2.69 -11.75 19.11
C TYR A 57 -3.71 -10.78 18.48
N LEU A 58 -3.32 -10.06 17.43
CA LEU A 58 -4.19 -9.13 16.71
C LEU A 58 -5.37 -9.82 16.02
N ALA A 59 -5.18 -11.06 15.55
CA ALA A 59 -6.24 -11.85 14.93
C ALA A 59 -7.17 -12.53 15.95
N SER A 60 -6.78 -12.61 17.23
CA SER A 60 -7.55 -13.29 18.26
C SER A 60 -8.65 -12.38 18.83
N TRP A 61 -9.91 -12.83 18.75
CA TRP A 61 -11.05 -12.17 19.40
C TRP A 61 -11.13 -12.46 20.92
N GLU A 62 -10.36 -13.44 21.41
CA GLU A 62 -10.42 -13.91 22.80
C GLU A 62 -9.75 -12.97 23.82
N HIS A 63 -8.96 -12.00 23.36
CA HIS A 63 -8.26 -11.03 24.22
C HIS A 63 -8.85 -9.61 24.09
N GLY A 64 -10.06 -9.48 23.53
CA GLY A 64 -10.72 -8.19 23.36
C GLY A 64 -11.10 -7.54 24.70
N THR A 65 -10.62 -6.32 24.91
CA THR A 65 -11.24 -5.31 25.81
C THR A 65 -12.38 -4.61 25.09
#